data_AF-A0A4Q9PDN3-F1
#
_entry.id   AF-A0A4Q9PDN3-F1
#
_cell.length_a   1.000
_cell.length_b   1.000
_cell.length_c   1.000
_cell.angle_alpha   90.00
_cell.angle_beta   90.00
_cell.angle_gamma   90.00
#
_symmetry.space_group_name_H-M   'P 1'
#
loop_
_entity.id
_entity.type
_entity.pdbx_description
1 polymer ?
#
loop_
_entity_poly.entity_id
_entity_poly.type
_entity_poly.pdbx_seq_one_letter_code
_entity_poly.pdbx_strand_id
1 'polypeptide(L)'
;MALYTPYRSTGAGPSSAAASATSEFDILKNSHKFLREDEDVDERRLSWEDRLAKKFYSSLYREYAVCDLKHYKSGNFALRWRTEEEVLSGAGETTCGNTRCPLHREFPGGEDDNVRPALTVLELPFSYTERGESKFALVKVVLCAKCCKKLMWKRNKEKKEQNKQEEEELAKEGSHEAAENDGGEERRRRRRRSYSSSDEDRDPGEQARKRRVSDDDARERSRRRSSRSRSPHRRKEGRSRRSP
;
A
#
# COMPACT_ATOMS: atom_id res chain seq x y z
N MET A 1 -49.66 8.71 74.84
CA MET A 1 -50.04 9.76 73.86
C MET A 1 -49.30 9.47 72.57
N ALA A 2 -49.99 9.45 71.42
CA ALA A 2 -49.39 9.09 70.14
C ALA A 2 -49.79 10.09 69.05
N LEU A 3 -48.80 10.77 68.46
CA LEU A 3 -48.97 11.68 67.33
C LEU A 3 -47.73 11.58 66.43
N TYR A 4 -47.75 10.61 65.52
CA TYR A 4 -46.94 10.67 64.29
C TYR A 4 -47.91 10.65 63.11
N THR A 5 -48.01 11.77 62.42
CA THR A 5 -49.00 11.98 61.35
C THR A 5 -48.30 11.90 59.99
N PRO A 6 -48.33 10.76 59.28
CA PRO A 6 -47.70 10.66 57.97
C PRO A 6 -48.44 11.55 56.96
N TYR A 7 -47.70 12.43 56.29
CA TYR A 7 -48.23 13.32 55.27
C TYR A 7 -48.74 12.51 54.05
N ARG A 8 -50.06 12.36 53.93
CA ARG A 8 -50.68 11.82 52.72
C ARG A 8 -50.66 12.88 51.62
N SER A 9 -49.68 12.77 50.72
CA SER A 9 -49.71 13.51 49.45
C SER A 9 -50.87 13.01 48.59
N THR A 10 -51.94 13.79 48.52
CA THR A 10 -53.12 13.55 47.68
C THR A 10 -52.97 14.28 46.34
N GLY A 11 -53.52 13.70 45.26
CA GLY A 11 -53.62 14.39 43.97
C GLY A 11 -52.61 13.89 42.92
N ALA A 12 -52.62 12.59 42.63
CA ALA A 12 -52.11 12.09 41.35
C ALA A 12 -53.06 12.52 40.22
N GLY A 13 -52.95 13.77 39.78
CA GLY A 13 -53.61 14.23 38.55
C GLY A 13 -52.99 13.54 37.33
N PRO A 14 -53.77 13.21 36.30
CA PRO A 14 -53.22 12.64 35.07
C PRO A 14 -52.34 13.69 34.38
N SER A 15 -51.02 13.49 34.42
CA SER A 15 -50.06 14.39 33.77
C SER A 15 -50.21 14.30 32.25
N SER A 16 -50.92 15.27 31.66
CA SER A 16 -51.19 15.34 30.22
C SER A 16 -49.96 15.85 29.44
N ALA A 17 -48.85 15.13 29.58
CA ALA A 17 -47.56 15.44 28.96
C ALA A 17 -46.83 14.17 28.51
N ALA A 18 -47.53 13.27 27.81
CA ALA A 18 -46.92 12.17 27.06
C ALA A 18 -46.22 12.69 25.78
N ALA A 19 -45.37 13.72 25.94
CA ALA A 19 -44.57 14.31 24.87
C ALA A 19 -43.39 13.37 24.55
N SER A 20 -43.61 12.45 23.62
CA SER A 20 -42.63 11.64 22.88
C SER A 20 -41.35 11.26 23.64
N ALA A 21 -41.25 10.00 24.08
CA ALA A 21 -40.08 9.44 24.77
C ALA A 21 -38.84 9.20 23.87
N THR A 22 -38.57 10.11 22.92
CA THR A 22 -37.36 10.18 22.09
C THR A 22 -36.29 10.97 22.83
N SER A 23 -35.11 10.38 23.03
CA SER A 23 -33.96 11.09 23.60
C SER A 23 -33.38 12.11 22.63
N GLU A 24 -32.68 13.14 23.13
CA GLU A 24 -31.81 13.98 22.29
C GLU A 24 -30.82 13.13 21.48
N PHE A 25 -30.37 12.00 22.03
CA PHE A 25 -29.53 11.02 21.33
C PHE A 25 -30.24 10.35 20.14
N ASP A 26 -31.54 10.05 20.27
CA ASP A 26 -32.32 9.44 19.18
C ASP A 26 -32.61 10.46 18.07
N ILE A 27 -32.88 11.71 18.47
CA ILE A 27 -33.07 12.84 17.56
C ILE A 27 -31.77 13.11 16.78
N LEU A 28 -30.63 13.18 17.47
CA LEU A 28 -29.30 13.25 16.86
C LEU A 28 -29.06 12.08 15.89
N LYS A 29 -29.39 10.84 16.28
CA LYS A 29 -29.20 9.64 15.46
C LYS A 29 -30.05 9.62 14.19
N ASN A 30 -31.28 10.15 14.24
CA ASN A 30 -32.18 10.23 13.08
C ASN A 30 -31.82 11.39 12.12
N SER A 31 -31.35 12.50 12.66
CA SER A 31 -30.93 13.70 11.92
C SER A 31 -29.44 13.73 11.56
N HIS A 32 -28.66 12.74 11.96
CA HIS A 32 -27.25 12.60 11.61
C HIS A 32 -27.06 12.49 10.08
N LYS A 33 -26.09 13.25 9.56
CA LYS A 33 -25.53 13.10 8.22
C LYS A 33 -24.01 13.01 8.34
N PHE A 34 -23.36 12.20 7.51
CA PHE A 34 -21.90 12.06 7.51
C PHE A 34 -21.21 13.31 6.93
N LEU A 35 -21.81 13.92 5.90
CA LEU A 35 -21.50 15.26 5.40
C LEU A 35 -22.76 16.14 5.49
N ARG A 36 -22.62 17.37 6.00
CA ARG A 36 -23.70 18.37 6.04
C ARG A 36 -23.46 19.44 4.99
N GLU A 37 -24.10 19.29 3.82
CA GLU A 37 -24.21 20.35 2.80
C GLU A 37 -24.96 21.60 3.33
N ASP A 38 -25.70 21.44 4.43
CA ASP A 38 -26.39 22.52 5.13
C ASP A 38 -25.49 23.35 6.09
N GLU A 39 -24.17 23.21 6.03
CA GLU A 39 -23.23 23.98 6.87
C GLU A 39 -23.32 25.50 6.59
N ASP A 40 -23.48 25.91 5.32
CA ASP A 40 -23.70 27.32 4.91
C ASP A 40 -25.17 27.80 5.05
N VAL A 41 -26.11 26.92 5.41
CA VAL A 41 -27.55 27.27 5.49
C VAL A 41 -27.87 27.96 6.82
N ASP A 42 -28.56 29.11 6.73
CA ASP A 42 -29.08 29.88 7.86
C ASP A 42 -29.87 28.99 8.84
N GLU A 43 -29.36 28.85 10.06
CA GLU A 43 -29.92 27.97 11.10
C GLU A 43 -31.40 28.25 11.38
N ARG A 44 -31.86 29.49 11.17
CA ARG A 44 -33.26 29.89 11.40
C ARG A 44 -34.24 29.19 10.45
N ARG A 45 -33.75 28.68 9.31
CA ARG A 45 -34.51 27.88 8.33
C ARG A 45 -34.50 26.37 8.64
N LEU A 46 -33.58 25.90 9.46
CA LEU A 46 -33.47 24.48 9.83
C LEU A 46 -34.51 24.09 10.90
N SER A 47 -34.89 22.81 10.93
CA SER A 47 -35.69 22.24 12.03
C SER A 47 -34.92 22.32 13.36
N TRP A 48 -35.60 22.19 14.50
CA TRP A 48 -34.91 22.15 15.80
C TRP A 48 -33.94 20.95 15.89
N GLU A 49 -34.37 19.79 15.36
CA GLU A 49 -33.56 18.57 15.27
C GLU A 49 -32.30 18.78 14.42
N ASP A 50 -32.44 19.42 13.26
CA ASP A 50 -31.31 19.76 12.39
C ASP A 50 -30.37 20.79 13.00
N ARG A 51 -30.87 21.75 13.79
CA ARG A 51 -30.00 22.68 14.54
C ARG A 51 -29.20 21.94 15.61
N LEU A 52 -29.84 21.04 16.36
CA LEU A 52 -29.18 20.21 17.37
C LEU A 52 -28.07 19.36 16.73
N ALA A 53 -28.38 18.69 15.61
CA ALA A 53 -27.40 17.87 14.89
C ALA A 53 -26.34 18.68 14.13
N LYS A 54 -26.64 19.88 13.61
CA LYS A 54 -25.65 20.80 13.04
C LYS A 54 -24.67 21.29 14.11
N LYS A 55 -25.17 21.68 15.29
CA LYS A 55 -24.35 22.06 16.45
C LYS A 55 -23.49 20.91 16.97
N PHE A 56 -24.01 19.68 17.01
CA PHE A 56 -23.20 18.51 17.34
C PHE A 56 -22.13 18.29 16.25
N TYR A 57 -22.50 18.34 14.98
CA TYR A 57 -21.59 18.11 13.85
C TYR A 57 -20.42 19.11 13.80
N SER A 58 -20.66 20.39 14.11
CA SER A 58 -19.60 21.41 14.19
C SER A 58 -18.66 21.24 15.39
N SER A 59 -19.08 20.54 16.46
CA SER A 59 -18.20 20.19 17.59
C SER A 59 -17.29 18.97 17.36
N LEU A 60 -17.50 18.22 16.27
CA LEU A 60 -16.72 17.01 15.97
C LEU A 60 -15.43 17.34 15.19
N TYR A 61 -14.28 16.89 15.72
CA TYR A 61 -12.97 17.00 15.08
C TYR A 61 -12.81 16.01 13.90
N ARG A 62 -13.39 16.37 12.75
CA ARG A 62 -13.53 15.54 11.54
C ARG A 62 -12.44 15.74 10.46
N GLU A 63 -11.35 16.46 10.73
CA GLU A 63 -10.32 16.64 9.68
C GLU A 63 -9.54 15.36 9.41
N TYR A 64 -9.01 14.72 10.46
CA TYR A 64 -8.15 13.52 10.35
C TYR A 64 -8.84 12.29 10.93
N ALA A 65 -8.88 11.22 10.13
CA ALA A 65 -9.27 9.89 10.56
C ALA A 65 -8.04 9.01 10.88
N VAL A 66 -8.27 7.92 11.60
CA VAL A 66 -7.28 6.88 11.88
C VAL A 66 -7.69 5.56 11.23
N CYS A 67 -6.70 4.70 10.98
CA CYS A 67 -6.88 3.44 10.26
C CYS A 67 -6.34 2.23 11.03
N ASP A 68 -6.85 1.04 10.70
CA ASP A 68 -6.19 -0.23 11.05
C ASP A 68 -5.70 -0.91 9.75
N LEU A 69 -4.37 -0.91 9.57
CA LEU A 69 -3.70 -1.55 8.43
C LEU A 69 -3.40 -3.04 8.67
N LYS A 70 -4.01 -3.73 9.65
CA LYS A 70 -3.76 -5.15 9.95
C LYS A 70 -3.84 -6.06 8.73
N HIS A 71 -4.83 -5.86 7.85
CA HIS A 71 -5.09 -6.72 6.69
C HIS A 71 -4.57 -6.17 5.35
N TYR A 72 -3.64 -5.20 5.38
CA TYR A 72 -3.10 -4.53 4.18
C TYR A 72 -2.63 -5.46 3.04
N LYS A 73 -2.20 -6.69 3.37
CA LYS A 73 -1.77 -7.69 2.39
C LYS A 73 -2.89 -8.22 1.48
N SER A 74 -4.16 -8.18 1.90
CA SER A 74 -5.32 -8.47 1.03
C SER A 74 -5.86 -7.22 0.31
N GLY A 75 -5.32 -6.04 0.63
CA GLY A 75 -5.86 -4.73 0.24
C GLY A 75 -6.86 -4.15 1.24
N ASN A 76 -7.25 -4.88 2.28
CA ASN A 76 -8.29 -4.45 3.21
C ASN A 76 -7.69 -3.63 4.37
N PHE A 77 -8.29 -2.48 4.65
CA PHE A 77 -8.02 -1.64 5.81
C PHE A 77 -9.33 -1.08 6.34
N ALA A 78 -9.36 -0.74 7.63
CA ALA A 78 -10.50 -0.05 8.25
C ALA A 78 -10.16 1.43 8.48
N LEU A 79 -11.17 2.29 8.47
CA LEU A 79 -11.09 3.71 8.85
C LEU A 79 -12.09 3.99 9.98
N ARG A 80 -11.76 4.93 10.86
CA ARG A 80 -12.70 5.58 11.80
C ARG A 80 -12.25 6.99 12.15
N TRP A 81 -13.16 7.82 12.63
CA TRP A 81 -12.79 9.08 13.29
C TRP A 81 -11.98 8.82 14.56
N ARG A 82 -11.22 9.85 14.99
CA ARG A 82 -10.45 9.84 16.23
C ARG A 82 -11.37 9.80 17.46
N THR A 83 -10.91 9.20 18.55
CA THR A 83 -11.52 9.38 19.87
C THR A 83 -11.10 10.72 20.49
N GLU A 84 -11.79 11.15 21.54
CA GLU A 84 -11.42 12.35 22.31
C GLU A 84 -9.97 12.28 22.80
N GLU A 85 -9.56 11.14 23.37
CA GLU A 85 -8.16 10.87 23.79
C GLU A 85 -7.16 11.05 22.64
N GLU A 86 -7.50 10.61 21.42
CA GLU A 86 -6.65 10.73 20.23
C GLU A 86 -6.60 12.16 19.68
N VAL A 87 -7.67 12.93 19.82
CA VAL A 87 -7.68 14.36 19.48
C VAL A 87 -6.82 15.15 20.48
N LEU A 88 -7.05 14.96 21.79
CA LEU A 88 -6.33 15.67 22.86
C LEU A 88 -4.83 15.36 22.89
N SER A 89 -4.41 14.16 22.46
CA SER A 89 -3.00 13.78 22.32
C SER A 89 -2.39 14.10 20.94
N GLY A 90 -3.18 14.62 19.98
CA GLY A 90 -2.75 14.82 18.60
C GLY A 90 -2.50 13.52 17.81
N ALA A 91 -2.85 12.36 18.36
CA ALA A 91 -2.65 11.07 17.73
C ALA A 91 -3.35 10.97 16.37
N GLY A 92 -2.61 10.52 15.35
CA GLY A 92 -3.09 10.44 13.97
C GLY A 92 -3.15 11.77 13.20
N GLU A 93 -2.69 12.86 13.80
CA GLU A 93 -2.51 14.17 13.17
C GLU A 93 -1.04 14.61 13.25
N THR A 94 -0.52 14.77 14.48
CA THR A 94 0.92 14.96 14.71
C THR A 94 1.67 13.63 14.67
N THR A 95 0.97 12.51 14.87
CA THR A 95 1.49 11.13 14.90
C THR A 95 0.97 10.28 13.71
N CYS A 96 1.44 9.05 13.59
CA CYS A 96 0.97 8.12 12.56
C CYS A 96 -0.45 7.61 12.87
N GLY A 97 -1.41 7.90 12.00
CA GLY A 97 -2.82 7.50 12.13
C GLY A 97 -3.11 6.01 11.93
N ASN A 98 -2.11 5.15 11.70
CA ASN A 98 -2.31 3.70 11.76
C ASN A 98 -2.25 3.23 13.23
N THR A 99 -3.40 2.85 13.77
CA THR A 99 -3.59 2.35 15.15
C THR A 99 -2.69 1.17 15.54
N ARG A 100 -2.11 0.46 14.57
CA ARG A 100 -1.13 -0.64 14.77
C ARG A 100 0.33 -0.21 14.54
N CYS A 101 0.64 1.07 14.62
CA CYS A 101 1.99 1.62 14.51
C CYS A 101 2.52 2.01 15.90
N PRO A 102 3.80 1.76 16.24
CA PRO A 102 4.40 2.32 17.46
C PRO A 102 4.30 3.85 17.49
N LEU A 103 4.55 4.48 16.32
CA LEU A 103 4.46 5.93 16.08
C LEU A 103 3.03 6.51 16.16
N HIS A 104 2.07 5.80 16.73
CA HIS A 104 0.68 6.25 16.88
C HIS A 104 0.42 6.88 18.24
N ARG A 105 0.87 6.22 19.32
CA ARG A 105 0.72 6.68 20.71
C ARG A 105 1.95 7.42 21.23
N GLU A 106 3.13 7.03 20.75
CA GLU A 106 4.41 7.49 21.27
C GLU A 106 5.24 8.09 20.14
N PHE A 107 5.79 9.29 20.36
CA PHE A 107 6.92 9.77 19.58
C PHE A 107 8.21 9.19 20.17
N PRO A 108 9.03 8.46 19.39
CA PRO A 108 10.36 8.06 19.82
C PRO A 108 11.31 9.26 19.69
N GLY A 109 11.20 10.18 20.63
CA GLY A 109 12.02 11.38 20.77
C GLY A 109 11.68 12.06 22.10
N GLY A 110 12.71 12.36 22.89
CA GLY A 110 12.55 13.13 24.11
C GLY A 110 12.45 14.63 23.84
N GLU A 111 12.69 15.44 24.86
CA GLU A 111 12.77 16.91 24.73
C GLU A 111 13.97 17.37 23.87
N ASP A 112 14.96 16.49 23.70
CA ASP A 112 16.10 16.62 22.79
C ASP A 112 16.04 15.51 21.71
N ASP A 113 15.50 15.83 20.53
CA ASP A 113 16.11 15.49 19.23
C ASP A 113 15.35 16.11 18.04
N ASN A 114 16.04 16.49 16.96
CA ASN A 114 15.43 17.09 15.77
C ASN A 114 14.78 16.06 14.80
N VAL A 115 14.71 14.78 15.19
CA VAL A 115 14.42 13.65 14.29
C VAL A 115 12.93 13.27 14.27
N ARG A 116 12.05 14.23 13.93
CA ARG A 116 10.63 13.92 13.68
C ARG A 116 10.50 13.04 12.42
N PRO A 117 9.92 11.83 12.49
CA PRO A 117 9.81 10.96 11.33
C PRO A 117 8.85 11.56 10.29
N ALA A 118 9.26 11.59 9.02
CA ALA A 118 8.45 12.15 7.95
C ALA A 118 7.06 11.48 7.87
N LEU A 119 6.03 12.29 8.12
CA LEU A 119 4.62 11.97 7.98
C LEU A 119 4.09 12.58 6.67
N THR A 120 3.15 11.89 6.05
CA THR A 120 2.44 12.37 4.86
C THR A 120 0.94 12.29 5.11
N VAL A 121 0.23 13.40 4.90
CA VAL A 121 -1.23 13.42 4.79
C VAL A 121 -1.59 12.72 3.48
N LEU A 122 -2.55 11.80 3.52
CA LEU A 122 -3.11 11.12 2.35
C LEU A 122 -4.64 11.16 2.42
N GLU A 123 -5.27 11.52 1.32
CA GLU A 123 -6.72 11.42 1.16
C GLU A 123 -7.10 10.03 0.65
N LEU A 124 -8.02 9.39 1.37
CA LEU A 124 -8.42 8.01 1.11
C LEU A 124 -9.88 7.93 0.64
N PRO A 125 -10.20 7.11 -0.37
CA PRO A 125 -11.56 6.87 -0.82
C PRO A 125 -12.38 6.19 0.28
N PHE A 126 -13.52 6.78 0.65
CA PHE A 126 -14.46 6.22 1.62
C PHE A 126 -15.88 6.20 1.03
N SER A 127 -16.36 5.01 0.69
CA SER A 127 -17.75 4.76 0.29
C SER A 127 -18.60 4.46 1.52
N TYR A 128 -19.75 5.09 1.64
CA TYR A 128 -20.71 4.89 2.75
C TYR A 128 -22.15 4.86 2.22
N THR A 129 -23.07 4.31 3.00
CA THR A 129 -24.51 4.34 2.68
C THR A 129 -25.23 5.21 3.68
N GLU A 130 -26.00 6.19 3.18
CA GLU A 130 -26.76 7.14 4.01
C GLU A 130 -28.20 7.19 3.50
N ARG A 131 -29.17 6.92 4.39
CA ARG A 131 -30.62 6.87 4.07
C ARG A 131 -31.00 5.96 2.87
N GLY A 132 -30.14 4.99 2.53
CA GLY A 132 -30.30 4.06 1.41
C GLY A 132 -29.47 4.41 0.17
N GLU A 133 -28.90 5.61 0.11
CA GLU A 133 -28.08 6.09 -1.01
C GLU A 133 -26.60 5.75 -0.79
N SER A 134 -25.93 5.23 -1.81
CA SER A 134 -24.48 5.03 -1.80
C SER A 134 -23.75 6.33 -2.13
N LYS A 135 -23.04 6.87 -1.14
CA LYS A 135 -22.28 8.13 -1.21
C LYS A 135 -20.78 7.87 -1.07
N PHE A 136 -19.99 8.88 -1.44
CA PHE A 136 -18.53 8.83 -1.43
C PHE A 136 -17.95 10.09 -0.78
N ALA A 137 -16.83 9.94 -0.07
CA ALA A 137 -16.04 11.04 0.48
C ALA A 137 -14.55 10.73 0.36
N LEU A 138 -13.73 11.78 0.33
CA LEU A 138 -12.29 11.68 0.59
C LEU A 138 -12.03 11.99 2.06
N VAL A 139 -11.29 11.11 2.74
CA VAL A 139 -11.00 11.22 4.17
C VAL A 139 -9.49 11.33 4.37
N LYS A 140 -9.02 12.40 5.04
CA LYS A 140 -7.59 12.59 5.31
C LYS A 140 -7.11 11.64 6.41
N VAL A 141 -5.95 11.02 6.21
CA VAL A 141 -5.23 10.22 7.20
C VAL A 141 -3.74 10.57 7.15
N VAL A 142 -3.14 10.87 8.30
CA VAL A 142 -1.69 11.09 8.39
C VAL A 142 -0.98 9.76 8.58
N LEU A 143 0.03 9.45 7.77
CA LEU A 143 0.79 8.19 7.87
C LEU A 143 2.29 8.40 7.77
N CYS A 144 3.06 7.63 8.53
CA CYS A 144 4.52 7.55 8.37
C CYS A 144 4.89 6.71 7.13
N ALA A 145 6.06 6.96 6.54
CA ALA A 145 6.52 6.28 5.32
C ALA A 145 6.46 4.73 5.37
N LYS A 146 6.60 4.10 6.56
CA LYS A 146 6.42 2.65 6.75
C LYS A 146 4.96 2.20 6.55
N CYS A 147 3.99 3.03 6.94
CA CYS A 147 2.56 2.74 6.79
C CYS A 147 2.02 3.13 5.41
N CYS A 148 2.54 4.18 4.77
CA CYS A 148 2.22 4.50 3.36
C CYS A 148 2.60 3.33 2.43
N LYS A 149 3.76 2.69 2.68
CA LYS A 149 4.20 1.48 1.98
C LYS A 149 3.31 0.25 2.25
N LYS A 150 2.65 0.16 3.41
CA LYS A 150 1.63 -0.88 3.71
C LYS A 150 0.32 -0.59 2.97
N LEU A 151 -0.18 0.63 3.02
CA LEU A 151 -1.40 1.05 2.33
C LEU A 151 -1.32 0.77 0.82
N MET A 152 -0.20 1.14 0.20
CA MET A 152 0.03 0.94 -1.24
C MET A 152 0.48 -0.48 -1.62
N TRP A 153 0.53 -1.43 -0.68
CA TRP A 153 1.08 -2.78 -0.89
C TRP A 153 0.41 -3.54 -2.03
N LYS A 154 -0.94 -3.58 -2.05
CA LYS A 154 -1.71 -4.32 -3.06
C LYS A 154 -1.45 -3.78 -4.47
N ARG A 155 -1.71 -2.47 -4.67
CA ARG A 155 -1.45 -1.75 -5.94
C ARG A 155 -0.01 -1.91 -6.43
N ASN A 156 0.96 -1.83 -5.52
CA ASN A 156 2.38 -1.98 -5.85
C ASN A 156 2.78 -3.44 -6.14
N LYS A 157 2.02 -4.44 -5.68
CA LYS A 157 2.21 -5.85 -6.07
C LYS A 157 1.59 -6.11 -7.45
N GLU A 158 0.38 -5.62 -7.67
CA GLU A 158 -0.36 -5.76 -8.94
C GLU A 158 0.43 -5.12 -10.09
N LYS A 159 0.92 -3.89 -9.92
CA LYS A 159 1.78 -3.24 -10.93
C LYS A 159 3.08 -4.01 -11.21
N LYS A 160 3.69 -4.64 -10.20
CA LYS A 160 4.91 -5.45 -10.39
C LYS A 160 4.65 -6.72 -11.19
N GLU A 161 3.49 -7.35 -11.01
CA GLU A 161 3.10 -8.52 -11.79
C GLU A 161 2.83 -8.12 -13.25
N GLN A 162 2.13 -7.00 -13.46
CA GLN A 162 1.87 -6.44 -14.80
C GLN A 162 3.17 -6.09 -15.54
N ASN A 163 4.08 -5.34 -14.92
CA ASN A 163 5.37 -4.99 -15.54
C ASN A 163 6.22 -6.24 -15.85
N LYS A 164 6.15 -7.30 -15.03
CA LYS A 164 6.85 -8.56 -15.29
C LYS A 164 6.25 -9.31 -16.49
N GLN A 165 4.92 -9.28 -16.66
CA GLN A 165 4.25 -9.88 -17.81
C GLN A 165 4.57 -9.10 -19.10
N GLU A 166 4.56 -7.76 -19.04
CA GLU A 166 4.97 -6.87 -20.12
C GLU A 166 6.43 -7.12 -20.58
N GLU A 167 7.36 -7.27 -19.63
CA GLU A 167 8.76 -7.63 -19.89
C GLU A 167 8.91 -9.04 -20.48
N GLU A 168 8.07 -10.01 -20.06
CA GLU A 168 8.06 -11.37 -20.60
C GLU A 168 7.40 -11.50 -21.99
N GLU A 169 6.45 -10.64 -22.38
CA GLU A 169 5.92 -10.60 -23.75
C GLU A 169 6.92 -9.90 -24.70
N LEU A 170 7.46 -8.73 -24.33
CA LEU A 170 8.47 -8.01 -25.14
C LEU A 170 9.70 -8.88 -25.43
N ALA A 171 10.12 -9.71 -24.48
CA ALA A 171 11.22 -10.67 -24.66
C ALA A 171 10.90 -11.79 -25.67
N LYS A 172 9.62 -12.16 -25.86
CA LYS A 172 9.19 -13.13 -26.88
C LYS A 172 9.15 -12.49 -28.26
N GLU A 173 8.56 -11.29 -28.38
CA GLU A 173 8.45 -10.56 -29.64
C GLU A 173 9.84 -10.28 -30.24
N GLY A 174 10.77 -9.74 -29.45
CA GLY A 174 12.16 -9.51 -29.88
C GLY A 174 12.92 -10.80 -30.24
N SER A 175 12.50 -11.96 -29.73
CA SER A 175 13.08 -13.25 -30.13
C SER A 175 12.59 -13.73 -31.50
N HIS A 176 11.39 -13.33 -31.92
CA HIS A 176 10.81 -13.67 -33.21
C HIS A 176 11.47 -12.84 -34.34
N GLU A 177 11.60 -11.53 -34.16
CA GLU A 177 12.29 -10.66 -35.12
C GLU A 177 13.77 -11.05 -35.32
N ALA A 178 14.44 -11.46 -34.24
CA ALA A 178 15.82 -11.95 -34.31
C ALA A 178 15.95 -13.24 -35.16
N ALA A 179 14.97 -14.16 -35.07
CA ALA A 179 14.95 -15.40 -35.83
C ALA A 179 14.68 -15.18 -37.32
N GLU A 180 13.81 -14.23 -37.68
CA GLU A 180 13.51 -13.91 -39.09
C GLU A 180 14.69 -13.22 -39.80
N ASN A 181 15.51 -12.45 -39.07
CA ASN A 181 16.65 -11.73 -39.64
C ASN A 181 17.86 -12.66 -39.92
N ASP A 182 18.15 -13.62 -39.03
CA ASP A 182 19.26 -14.58 -39.19
C ASP A 182 19.13 -15.44 -40.47
N GLY A 183 17.90 -15.88 -40.78
CA GLY A 183 17.58 -16.62 -42.00
C GLY A 183 17.93 -15.89 -43.31
N GLY A 184 18.09 -14.55 -43.26
CA GLY A 184 18.55 -13.74 -44.38
C GLY A 184 20.05 -13.87 -44.67
N GLU A 185 20.89 -14.06 -43.66
CA GLU A 185 22.36 -14.09 -43.80
C GLU A 185 22.86 -15.45 -44.31
N GLU A 186 22.39 -16.56 -43.74
CA GLU A 186 22.84 -17.91 -44.16
C GLU A 186 22.52 -18.16 -45.65
N ARG A 187 21.34 -17.71 -46.09
CA ARG A 187 20.88 -17.81 -47.49
C ARG A 187 21.72 -16.95 -48.44
N ARG A 188 22.22 -15.79 -48.00
CA ARG A 188 23.19 -14.97 -48.75
C ARG A 188 24.57 -15.64 -48.83
N ARG A 189 25.04 -16.25 -47.74
CA ARG A 189 26.34 -16.97 -47.69
C ARG A 189 26.34 -18.21 -48.59
N ARG A 190 25.28 -19.02 -48.60
CA ARG A 190 25.16 -20.18 -49.52
C ARG A 190 25.21 -19.77 -50.99
N ARG A 191 24.55 -18.66 -51.38
CA ARG A 191 24.49 -18.18 -52.78
C ARG A 191 25.84 -17.68 -53.33
N ARG A 192 26.83 -17.38 -52.47
CA ARG A 192 28.22 -17.11 -52.88
C ARG A 192 29.09 -18.36 -53.04
N ARG A 193 28.63 -19.54 -52.60
CA ARG A 193 29.40 -20.79 -52.62
C ARG A 193 29.11 -21.69 -53.83
N SER A 194 28.13 -21.34 -54.67
CA SER A 194 27.71 -22.08 -55.86
C SER A 194 28.23 -21.50 -57.20
N TYR A 195 29.23 -20.63 -57.15
CA TYR A 195 29.91 -20.06 -58.33
C TYR A 195 31.43 -20.03 -58.08
N SER A 196 32.03 -21.21 -57.88
CA SER A 196 33.48 -21.39 -57.71
C SER A 196 33.86 -22.87 -57.83
N SER A 197 33.48 -23.53 -58.92
CA SER A 197 33.88 -24.92 -59.20
C SER A 197 33.73 -25.24 -60.70
N SER A 198 34.65 -24.72 -61.52
CA SER A 198 34.93 -25.27 -62.84
C SER A 198 36.31 -24.78 -63.34
N ASP A 199 37.10 -25.75 -63.80
CA ASP A 199 38.24 -25.63 -64.71
C ASP A 199 39.54 -24.93 -64.24
N GLU A 200 40.62 -25.20 -64.97
CA GLU A 200 41.98 -25.31 -64.44
C GLU A 200 43.00 -24.33 -65.10
N ASP A 201 44.23 -24.43 -64.59
CA ASP A 201 45.51 -24.21 -65.30
C ASP A 201 46.20 -22.81 -65.32
N ARG A 202 47.55 -22.89 -65.24
CA ARG A 202 48.61 -21.88 -65.50
C ARG A 202 48.94 -20.72 -64.53
N ASP A 203 50.06 -20.93 -63.84
CA ASP A 203 51.10 -19.99 -63.37
C ASP A 203 51.83 -19.30 -64.58
N PRO A 204 52.65 -18.21 -64.47
CA PRO A 204 53.09 -17.46 -63.29
C PRO A 204 52.90 -15.91 -63.31
N GLY A 205 53.09 -15.26 -62.15
CA GLY A 205 53.13 -13.78 -62.02
C GLY A 205 53.77 -13.28 -60.71
N GLU A 206 54.77 -12.39 -60.81
CA GLU A 206 55.67 -12.00 -59.71
C GLU A 206 55.23 -10.70 -58.95
N GLN A 207 55.92 -10.39 -57.83
CA GLN A 207 56.04 -9.08 -57.15
C GLN A 207 54.95 -8.59 -56.15
N ALA A 208 54.97 -9.23 -54.98
CA ALA A 208 55.23 -8.60 -53.66
C ALA A 208 54.80 -7.14 -53.34
N ARG A 209 54.17 -6.97 -52.16
CA ARG A 209 54.73 -6.15 -51.04
C ARG A 209 54.09 -6.46 -49.67
N LYS A 210 54.82 -6.13 -48.60
CA LYS A 210 54.58 -6.59 -47.20
C LYS A 210 53.84 -5.55 -46.33
N ARG A 211 52.83 -5.99 -45.56
CA ARG A 211 52.46 -5.46 -44.21
C ARG A 211 51.90 -6.63 -43.38
N ARG A 212 52.75 -7.34 -42.63
CA ARG A 212 53.01 -7.14 -41.18
C ARG A 212 51.76 -7.25 -40.30
N VAL A 213 51.58 -8.44 -39.71
CA VAL A 213 50.77 -8.70 -38.51
C VAL A 213 51.68 -8.65 -37.28
N SER A 214 51.22 -8.09 -36.17
CA SER A 214 51.71 -8.35 -34.81
C SER A 214 50.65 -7.86 -33.83
N ASP A 215 49.97 -8.79 -33.14
CA ASP A 215 49.06 -8.51 -32.04
C ASP A 215 49.33 -9.57 -30.98
N ASP A 216 50.14 -9.20 -29.98
CA ASP A 216 50.61 -10.06 -28.89
C ASP A 216 51.17 -9.18 -27.75
N ASP A 217 50.39 -9.00 -26.68
CA ASP A 217 50.81 -9.43 -25.34
C ASP A 217 49.57 -9.59 -24.44
N ALA A 218 49.50 -10.68 -23.66
CA ALA A 218 48.43 -10.96 -22.71
C ALA A 218 49.00 -11.54 -21.39
N ARG A 219 49.58 -10.66 -20.56
CA ARG A 219 50.16 -10.96 -19.23
C ARG A 219 49.88 -9.81 -18.27
N GLU A 220 49.51 -9.98 -17.00
CA GLU A 220 48.93 -11.10 -16.22
C GLU A 220 47.66 -10.51 -15.47
N ARG A 221 47.10 -10.93 -14.32
CA ARG A 221 47.39 -11.97 -13.32
C ARG A 221 46.18 -12.37 -12.48
N SER A 222 45.70 -13.61 -12.63
CA SER A 222 45.21 -14.38 -11.47
C SER A 222 45.21 -15.89 -11.74
N ARG A 223 45.65 -16.68 -10.76
CA ARG A 223 45.68 -18.15 -10.81
C ARG A 223 44.72 -18.73 -9.77
N ARG A 224 43.85 -19.65 -10.18
CA ARG A 224 43.47 -20.85 -9.39
C ARG A 224 42.67 -21.84 -10.24
N ARG A 225 43.36 -22.84 -10.79
CA ARG A 225 42.75 -24.12 -11.15
C ARG A 225 42.45 -24.89 -9.87
N SER A 226 41.30 -25.55 -9.80
CA SER A 226 41.23 -26.96 -9.39
C SER A 226 40.02 -27.62 -10.05
N SER A 227 40.01 -28.94 -10.16
CA SER A 227 39.10 -29.68 -11.03
C SER A 227 38.28 -30.74 -10.29
N ARG A 228 37.17 -31.17 -10.93
CA ARG A 228 36.64 -32.55 -11.07
C ARG A 228 37.15 -33.62 -10.06
N SER A 229 36.32 -34.49 -9.46
CA SER A 229 34.89 -34.80 -9.71
C SER A 229 34.37 -35.97 -8.84
N ARG A 230 33.03 -36.10 -8.73
CA ARG A 230 32.21 -37.33 -8.47
C ARG A 230 32.29 -38.02 -7.08
N SER A 231 31.13 -38.57 -6.68
CA SER A 231 30.78 -39.20 -5.38
C SER A 231 31.10 -40.70 -5.29
N PRO A 232 31.00 -41.38 -4.12
CA PRO A 232 29.70 -41.96 -3.67
C PRO A 232 29.47 -42.12 -2.13
N HIS A 233 28.39 -42.83 -1.77
CA HIS A 233 27.91 -43.33 -0.44
C HIS A 233 28.97 -43.71 0.64
N ARG A 234 28.67 -43.76 1.96
CA ARG A 234 27.75 -44.74 2.63
C ARG A 234 27.39 -44.45 4.11
N ARG A 235 26.33 -45.09 4.63
CA ARG A 235 25.84 -45.16 6.04
C ARG A 235 26.86 -45.77 7.04
N LYS A 236 26.81 -45.35 8.32
CA LYS A 236 26.29 -46.16 9.48
C LYS A 236 26.27 -45.39 10.84
N GLU A 237 25.32 -45.81 11.70
CA GLU A 237 25.22 -45.82 13.20
C GLU A 237 26.00 -44.85 14.13
N GLY A 238 25.48 -44.57 15.35
CA GLY A 238 26.18 -43.72 16.35
C GLY A 238 25.68 -43.69 17.81
N ARG A 239 24.40 -43.34 18.06
CA ARG A 239 23.64 -43.51 19.34
C ARG A 239 24.19 -42.86 20.65
N SER A 240 23.41 -41.90 21.21
CA SER A 240 23.34 -41.50 22.65
C SER A 240 24.47 -40.58 23.22
N ARG A 241 24.36 -39.89 24.38
CA ARG A 241 23.29 -39.83 25.41
C ARG A 241 23.41 -38.57 26.33
N ARG A 242 22.25 -38.08 26.84
CA ARG A 242 22.00 -37.36 28.12
C ARG A 242 22.61 -35.96 28.42
N SER A 243 21.77 -35.16 29.08
CA SER A 243 22.05 -33.96 29.88
C SER A 243 22.68 -34.30 31.26
N PRO A 244 23.14 -33.31 32.06
CA PRO A 244 22.23 -32.48 32.87
C PRO A 244 21.66 -31.24 32.17
#